data_AF-A0A2D5MKV7-F1
#
_entry.id   AF-A0A2D5MKV7-F1
#
_cell.length_a   1.000
_cell.length_b   1.000
_cell.length_c   1.000
_cell.angle_alpha   90.00
_cell.angle_beta   90.00
_cell.angle_gamma   90.00
#
_symmetry.space_group_name_H-M   'P 1'
#
loop_
_entity.id
_entity.type
_entity.pdbx_description
1 polymer ?
#
loop_
_entity_poly.entity_id
_entity_poly.type
_entity_poly.pdbx_seq_one_letter_code
_entity_poly.pdbx_strand_id
1 'polypeptide(L)'
;MLMHIAVDLVGGEFKNKNNSKFGKFRWCGWREDLSCFSKLKRVVLIISVVCLMVMSFTAFSGRLAADKLMTGYVLMIHVGTAPVFILCLLFLIVSWGYQCRLTDTEWEEFLERLQFKTTDYKGSMLLIKLTFWLTMLLSVPVSLSMLASMFTFFGTHSQEVLFNIHQYTSLALLSSAAVHIYLLIRNQYK
;
A
#
# COMPACT_ATOMS: atom_id res chain seq x y z
N MET A 1 -12.07 4.11 -16.02
CA MET A 1 -12.23 5.39 -15.30
C MET A 1 -11.59 5.29 -13.90
N LEU A 2 -10.32 4.85 -13.83
CA LEU A 2 -9.67 4.41 -12.58
C LEU A 2 -8.17 4.79 -12.51
N MET A 3 -7.65 5.57 -13.46
CA MET A 3 -6.19 5.77 -13.58
C MET A 3 -5.77 7.19 -13.97
N HIS A 4 -6.59 8.20 -13.73
CA HIS A 4 -6.05 9.56 -13.63
C HIS A 4 -5.60 9.75 -12.18
N ILE A 5 -4.62 10.60 -11.92
CA ILE A 5 -4.50 11.24 -10.59
C ILE A 5 -3.71 10.45 -9.51
N ALA A 6 -2.56 9.89 -9.88
CA ALA A 6 -1.42 9.78 -8.94
C ALA A 6 -0.43 10.94 -9.16
N VAL A 7 -0.94 12.06 -9.68
CA VAL A 7 -0.17 13.09 -10.41
C VAL A 7 0.43 14.13 -9.46
N ASP A 8 -0.21 14.43 -8.32
CA ASP A 8 0.23 15.56 -7.49
C ASP A 8 1.07 15.18 -6.26
N LEU A 9 1.23 13.89 -5.95
CA LEU A 9 2.18 13.43 -4.91
C LEU A 9 3.61 13.27 -5.44
N VAL A 10 3.78 13.33 -6.75
CA VAL A 10 5.03 13.03 -7.44
C VAL A 10 5.83 14.30 -7.78
N GLY A 11 5.19 15.47 -7.82
CA GLY A 11 5.85 16.76 -7.87
C GLY A 11 5.95 17.33 -6.46
N GLY A 12 7.14 17.33 -5.88
CA GLY A 12 7.42 17.93 -4.56
C GLY A 12 7.26 19.46 -4.49
N GLU A 13 6.34 20.05 -5.24
CA GLU A 13 5.98 21.46 -5.13
C GLU A 13 4.47 21.64 -5.34
N PHE A 14 3.78 22.06 -4.28
CA PHE A 14 2.45 22.65 -4.37
C PHE A 14 2.57 24.04 -5.02
N LYS A 15 2.59 24.09 -6.36
CA LYS A 15 2.43 25.36 -7.06
C LYS A 15 0.97 25.51 -7.47
N ASN A 16 0.26 26.35 -6.72
CA ASN A 16 -1.10 26.78 -6.99
C ASN A 16 -1.20 27.25 -8.45
N LYS A 17 -1.89 26.50 -9.31
CA LYS A 17 -2.21 26.94 -10.66
C LYS A 17 -3.70 26.82 -10.91
N ASN A 18 -4.32 27.98 -10.75
CA ASN A 18 -5.66 28.31 -11.16
C ASN A 18 -5.87 27.98 -12.66
N ASN A 19 -7.09 27.54 -12.97
CA ASN A 19 -7.75 27.57 -14.27
C ASN A 19 -7.49 26.46 -15.33
N SER A 20 -8.51 25.61 -15.46
CA SER A 20 -9.34 25.43 -16.67
C SER A 20 -9.20 24.16 -17.53
N LYS A 21 -10.40 23.66 -17.86
CA LYS A 21 -10.86 22.82 -18.98
C LYS A 21 -10.74 21.29 -18.87
N PHE A 22 -11.90 20.71 -18.57
CA PHE A 22 -12.33 19.38 -18.99
C PHE A 22 -12.08 19.18 -20.50
N GLY A 23 -11.33 18.14 -20.86
CA GLY A 23 -11.11 17.76 -22.25
C GLY A 23 -10.30 16.48 -22.42
N LYS A 24 -10.99 15.43 -22.91
CA LYS A 24 -10.48 14.17 -23.47
C LYS A 24 -9.86 13.15 -22.51
N PHE A 25 -10.64 12.09 -22.32
CA PHE A 25 -10.30 10.75 -21.85
C PHE A 25 -9.15 10.16 -22.71
N ARG A 26 -7.91 10.55 -22.42
CA ARG A 26 -6.68 9.97 -23.00
C ARG A 26 -5.98 9.16 -21.91
N TRP A 27 -5.78 7.88 -22.22
CA TRP A 27 -5.08 6.88 -21.41
C TRP A 27 -3.84 7.49 -20.73
N CYS A 28 -3.91 7.61 -19.41
CA CYS A 28 -3.08 8.47 -18.57
C CYS A 28 -1.71 7.86 -18.23
N GLY A 29 -1.09 7.16 -19.19
CA GLY A 29 0.26 6.62 -19.04
C GLY A 29 1.36 7.59 -19.47
N TRP A 30 1.04 8.56 -20.33
CA TRP A 30 2.02 9.35 -21.06
C TRP A 30 1.66 10.84 -20.99
N ARG A 31 1.88 11.45 -19.83
CA ARG A 31 1.97 12.91 -19.71
C ARG A 31 3.44 13.28 -19.93
N GLU A 32 3.74 14.11 -20.92
CA GLU A 32 5.11 14.42 -21.38
C GLU A 32 5.89 15.31 -20.40
N ASP A 33 5.22 15.91 -19.42
CA ASP A 33 5.72 16.83 -18.40
C ASP A 33 6.31 16.15 -17.14
N LEU A 34 6.10 14.85 -16.94
CA LEU A 34 6.57 14.12 -15.76
C LEU A 34 7.98 13.53 -15.98
N SER A 35 8.84 13.68 -14.96
CA SER A 35 10.18 13.07 -14.96
C SER A 35 10.11 11.55 -15.13
N CYS A 36 11.16 10.92 -15.68
CA CYS A 36 11.21 9.46 -15.84
C CYS A 36 11.01 8.73 -14.50
N PHE A 37 11.65 9.23 -13.42
CA PHE A 37 11.55 8.66 -12.07
C PHE A 37 10.13 8.74 -11.51
N SER A 38 9.45 9.87 -11.75
CA SER A 38 8.05 10.11 -11.43
C SER A 38 7.12 9.08 -12.09
N LYS A 39 7.36 8.75 -13.37
CA LYS A 39 6.61 7.73 -14.11
C LYS A 39 6.89 6.33 -13.56
N LEU A 40 8.15 6.02 -13.25
CA LEU A 40 8.55 4.73 -12.70
C LEU A 40 7.87 4.45 -11.35
N LYS A 41 7.89 5.40 -10.41
CA LYS A 41 7.18 5.30 -9.12
C LYS A 41 5.73 4.89 -9.28
N ARG A 42 5.05 5.49 -10.26
CA ARG A 42 3.65 5.22 -10.53
C ARG A 42 3.42 3.82 -11.12
N VAL A 43 4.27 3.39 -12.03
CA VAL A 43 4.21 2.04 -12.58
C VAL A 43 4.43 1.01 -11.46
N VAL A 44 5.43 1.23 -10.61
CA VAL A 44 5.72 0.35 -9.46
C VAL A 44 4.55 0.30 -8.48
N LEU A 45 3.90 1.44 -8.18
CA LEU A 45 2.68 1.49 -7.36
C LEU A 45 1.55 0.65 -7.97
N ILE A 46 1.30 0.78 -9.28
CA ILE A 46 0.24 0.03 -9.95
C ILE A 46 0.57 -1.47 -9.90
N ILE A 47 1.82 -1.84 -10.17
CA ILE A 47 2.27 -3.23 -10.08
C ILE A 47 2.09 -3.76 -8.66
N SER A 48 2.48 -3.01 -7.61
CA SER A 48 2.31 -3.46 -6.23
C SER A 48 0.85 -3.68 -5.87
N VAL A 49 -0.06 -2.80 -6.33
CA VAL A 49 -1.51 -2.95 -6.11
C VAL A 49 -2.05 -4.18 -6.84
N VAL A 50 -1.63 -4.41 -8.10
CA VAL A 50 -2.03 -5.60 -8.86
C VAL A 50 -1.51 -6.87 -8.19
N CYS A 51 -0.24 -6.90 -7.76
CA CYS A 51 0.32 -8.03 -7.02
C CYS A 51 -0.45 -8.29 -5.72
N LEU A 52 -0.76 -7.25 -4.95
CA LEU A 52 -1.56 -7.37 -3.73
C LEU A 52 -2.95 -7.93 -4.01
N MET A 53 -3.61 -7.48 -5.08
CA MET A 53 -4.91 -8.02 -5.51
C MET A 53 -4.80 -9.51 -5.88
N VAL A 54 -3.83 -9.89 -6.71
CA VAL A 54 -3.61 -11.30 -7.10
C VAL A 54 -3.36 -12.18 -5.87
N MET A 55 -2.49 -11.76 -4.96
CA MET A 55 -2.21 -12.50 -3.72
C MET A 55 -3.44 -12.59 -2.82
N SER A 56 -4.22 -11.50 -2.71
CA SER A 56 -5.46 -11.49 -1.95
C SER A 56 -6.46 -12.48 -2.54
N PHE A 57 -6.74 -12.40 -3.84
CA PHE A 57 -7.69 -13.31 -4.48
C PHE A 57 -7.26 -14.77 -4.37
N THR A 58 -5.98 -15.08 -4.56
CA THR A 58 -5.47 -16.45 -4.43
C THR A 58 -5.54 -16.98 -2.99
N ALA A 59 -5.22 -16.16 -1.98
CA ALA A 59 -5.30 -16.57 -0.58
C ALA A 59 -6.76 -16.71 -0.10
N PHE A 60 -7.62 -15.76 -0.49
CA PHE A 60 -9.01 -15.72 -0.06
C PHE A 60 -9.90 -16.71 -0.82
N SER A 61 -9.58 -17.05 -2.08
CA SER A 61 -10.39 -18.00 -2.86
C SER A 61 -10.45 -19.39 -2.22
N GLY A 62 -9.34 -19.89 -1.68
CA GLY A 62 -9.31 -21.22 -1.04
C GLY A 62 -10.01 -21.24 0.32
N ARG A 63 -9.80 -20.18 1.12
CA ARG A 63 -10.31 -20.11 2.50
C ARG A 63 -11.79 -19.74 2.57
N LEU A 64 -12.28 -18.79 1.76
CA LEU A 64 -13.71 -18.42 1.73
C LEU A 64 -14.58 -19.46 1.03
N ALA A 65 -14.06 -20.19 0.02
CA ALA A 65 -14.89 -21.12 -0.74
C ALA A 65 -14.98 -22.52 -0.13
N ALA A 66 -13.94 -22.98 0.59
CA ALA A 66 -13.85 -24.39 0.95
C ALA A 66 -13.23 -24.68 2.33
N ASP A 67 -12.84 -23.65 3.10
CA ASP A 67 -12.05 -23.79 4.35
C ASP A 67 -10.81 -24.69 4.20
N LYS A 68 -10.29 -24.79 2.96
CA LYS A 68 -9.15 -25.63 2.61
C LYS A 68 -7.89 -24.79 2.49
N LEU A 69 -6.77 -25.39 2.87
CA LEU A 69 -5.45 -24.84 2.62
C LEU A 69 -5.23 -24.67 1.11
N MET A 70 -4.56 -23.58 0.73
CA MET A 70 -4.22 -23.26 -0.66
C MET A 70 -3.22 -24.30 -1.20
N THR A 71 -3.57 -24.96 -2.30
CA THR A 71 -2.76 -26.02 -2.92
C THR A 71 -2.64 -25.86 -4.43
N GLY A 72 -1.70 -26.59 -5.05
CA GLY A 72 -1.53 -26.65 -6.50
C GLY A 72 -1.17 -25.30 -7.15
N TYR A 73 -1.74 -25.02 -8.33
CA TYR A 73 -1.42 -23.82 -9.11
C TYR A 73 -1.73 -22.50 -8.39
N VAL A 74 -2.76 -22.46 -7.54
CA VAL A 74 -3.11 -21.26 -6.77
C VAL A 74 -1.99 -20.90 -5.79
N LEU A 75 -1.41 -21.91 -5.12
CA LEU A 75 -0.26 -21.73 -4.24
C LEU A 75 0.97 -21.23 -5.02
N MET A 76 1.23 -21.80 -6.20
CA MET A 76 2.35 -21.38 -7.05
C MET A 76 2.22 -19.91 -7.49
N ILE A 77 1.01 -19.47 -7.89
CA ILE A 77 0.77 -18.07 -8.27
C ILE A 77 0.97 -17.14 -7.06
N HIS A 78 0.43 -17.50 -5.90
CA HIS A 78 0.54 -16.68 -4.69
C HIS A 78 2.01 -16.50 -4.27
N VAL A 79 2.74 -17.61 -4.13
CA VAL A 79 4.15 -17.61 -3.72
C VAL A 79 5.04 -16.97 -4.79
N GLY A 80 4.76 -17.19 -6.08
CA GLY A 80 5.50 -16.57 -7.19
C GLY A 80 5.27 -15.06 -7.30
N THR A 81 4.11 -14.55 -6.89
CA THR A 81 3.79 -13.11 -6.91
C THR A 81 4.37 -12.36 -5.71
N ALA A 82 4.52 -13.03 -4.57
CA ALA A 82 5.07 -12.45 -3.34
C ALA A 82 6.43 -11.73 -3.49
N PRO A 83 7.48 -12.30 -4.14
CA PRO A 83 8.76 -11.61 -4.30
C PRO A 83 8.64 -10.34 -5.14
N VAL A 84 7.80 -10.34 -6.18
CA VAL A 84 7.56 -9.13 -7.00
C VAL A 84 6.93 -8.04 -6.14
N PHE A 85 5.95 -8.38 -5.32
CA PHE A 85 5.32 -7.45 -4.39
C PHE A 85 6.34 -6.86 -3.40
N ILE A 86 7.18 -7.69 -2.78
CA ILE A 86 8.21 -7.26 -1.83
C ILE A 86 9.19 -6.28 -2.50
N LEU A 87 9.67 -6.60 -3.70
CA LEU A 87 10.57 -5.71 -4.45
C LEU A 87 9.92 -4.36 -4.77
N CYS A 88 8.63 -4.35 -5.14
CA CYS A 88 7.90 -3.11 -5.35
C CYS A 88 7.77 -2.28 -4.05
N LEU A 89 7.47 -2.92 -2.91
CA LEU A 89 7.41 -2.22 -1.62
C LEU A 89 8.76 -1.64 -1.22
N LEU A 90 9.86 -2.38 -1.41
CA LEU A 90 11.21 -1.89 -1.17
C LEU A 90 11.56 -0.67 -2.05
N PHE A 91 11.14 -0.69 -3.31
CA PHE A 91 11.31 0.49 -4.15
C PHE A 91 10.45 1.67 -3.67
N LEU A 92 9.20 1.43 -3.27
CA LEU A 92 8.30 2.48 -2.79
C LEU A 92 8.78 3.09 -1.47
N ILE A 93 9.27 2.28 -0.52
CA ILE A 93 9.77 2.79 0.76
C ILE A 93 11.03 3.65 0.56
N VAL A 94 11.95 3.26 -0.33
CA VAL A 94 13.15 4.05 -0.62
C VAL A 94 12.78 5.34 -1.37
N SER A 95 11.84 5.26 -2.30
CA SER A 95 11.53 6.37 -3.20
C SER A 95 10.52 7.39 -2.63
N TRP A 96 9.68 6.98 -1.68
CA TRP A 96 8.70 7.83 -0.99
C TRP A 96 8.92 8.00 0.51
N GLY A 97 9.78 7.21 1.15
CA GLY A 97 9.99 7.28 2.60
C GLY A 97 10.36 8.68 3.10
N TYR A 98 11.17 9.41 2.34
CA TYR A 98 11.50 10.80 2.66
C TYR A 98 10.29 11.75 2.57
N GLN A 99 9.43 11.58 1.55
CA GLN A 99 8.23 12.41 1.37
C GLN A 99 7.14 12.08 2.40
N CYS A 100 7.08 10.82 2.83
CA CYS A 100 6.19 10.35 3.89
C CYS A 100 6.77 10.53 5.30
N ARG A 101 7.89 11.25 5.45
CA ARG A 101 8.44 11.56 6.78
C ARG A 101 7.41 12.39 7.56
N LEU A 102 7.12 11.94 8.78
CA LEU A 102 6.28 12.67 9.72
C LEU A 102 7.07 13.89 10.20
N THR A 103 6.50 15.08 10.03
CA THR A 103 7.09 16.33 10.56
C THR A 103 6.65 16.54 12.00
N ASP A 104 7.36 17.40 12.75
CA ASP A 104 7.06 17.67 14.15
C ASP A 104 5.60 18.18 14.32
N THR A 105 5.14 19.01 13.40
CA THR A 105 3.75 19.50 13.35
C THR A 105 2.71 18.39 13.16
N GLU A 106 3.01 17.37 12.34
CA GLU A 106 2.12 16.22 12.14
C GLU A 106 2.19 15.26 13.33
N TRP A 107 3.32 15.21 14.02
CA TRP A 107 3.46 14.43 15.25
C TRP A 107 2.63 15.04 16.39
N GLU A 108 2.67 16.36 16.53
CA GLU A 108 1.81 17.11 17.47
C GLU A 108 0.33 16.90 17.14
N GLU A 109 -0.06 17.03 15.87
CA GLU A 109 -1.43 16.75 15.42
C GLU A 109 -1.85 15.30 15.76
N PHE A 110 -0.96 14.32 15.58
CA PHE A 110 -1.25 12.93 15.91
C PHE A 110 -1.52 12.76 17.41
N LEU A 111 -0.68 13.37 18.26
CA LEU A 111 -0.82 13.32 19.71
C LEU A 111 -2.10 14.02 20.19
N GLU A 112 -2.46 15.17 19.62
CA GLU A 112 -3.70 15.86 19.94
C GLU A 112 -4.94 15.05 19.56
N ARG A 113 -4.92 14.39 18.40
CA ARG A 113 -6.00 13.48 17.97
C ARG A 113 -6.13 12.27 18.89
N LEU A 114 -5.02 11.71 19.37
CA LEU A 114 -5.03 10.64 20.38
C LEU A 114 -5.59 11.11 21.73
N GLN A 115 -5.43 12.39 22.06
CA GLN A 115 -6.03 13.02 23.25
C GLN A 115 -7.49 13.45 23.04
N PHE A 116 -8.12 13.09 21.90
CA PHE A 116 -9.49 13.48 21.53
C PHE A 116 -9.73 15.01 21.53
N LYS A 117 -8.67 15.81 21.30
CA LYS A 117 -8.83 17.25 21.13
C LYS A 117 -9.33 17.56 19.72
N THR A 118 -10.33 18.43 19.61
CA THR A 118 -10.87 18.88 18.33
C THR A 118 -10.02 20.02 17.79
N THR A 119 -9.04 19.70 16.95
CA THR A 119 -8.26 20.70 16.20
C THR A 119 -8.60 20.65 14.70
N ASP A 120 -8.91 21.81 14.12
CA ASP A 120 -9.32 21.94 12.71
C ASP A 120 -8.10 22.02 11.79
N TYR A 121 -7.45 20.87 11.56
CA TYR A 121 -6.37 20.76 10.59
C TYR A 121 -6.93 20.50 9.18
N LYS A 122 -7.41 21.57 8.52
CA LYS A 122 -7.85 21.50 7.11
C LYS A 122 -6.66 21.15 6.22
N GLY A 123 -6.79 20.05 5.48
CA GLY A 123 -5.79 19.62 4.48
C GLY A 123 -4.62 18.80 5.03
N SER A 124 -4.67 18.32 6.28
CA SER A 124 -3.59 17.49 6.82
C SER A 124 -3.41 16.18 6.05
N MET A 125 -2.16 15.87 5.69
CA MET A 125 -1.74 14.63 5.03
C MET A 125 -1.37 13.52 6.04
N LEU A 126 -1.56 13.78 7.34
CA LEU A 126 -1.16 12.88 8.43
C LEU A 126 -1.70 11.47 8.26
N LEU A 127 -2.99 11.31 7.97
CA LEU A 127 -3.60 9.99 7.79
C LEU A 127 -3.02 9.22 6.59
N ILE A 128 -2.63 9.92 5.52
CA ILE A 128 -2.00 9.31 4.34
C ILE A 128 -0.60 8.81 4.72
N LYS A 129 0.19 9.61 5.44
CA LYS A 129 1.52 9.22 5.90
C LYS A 129 1.47 8.07 6.91
N LEU A 130 0.52 8.10 7.86
CA LEU A 130 0.34 7.01 8.83
C LEU A 130 -0.06 5.71 8.14
N THR A 131 -0.99 5.75 7.20
CA THR A 131 -1.41 4.55 6.46
C THR A 131 -0.31 4.00 5.56
N PHE A 132 0.54 4.87 5.00
CA PHE A 132 1.76 4.45 4.30
C PHE A 132 2.70 3.68 5.22
N TRP A 133 3.08 4.27 6.36
CA TRP A 133 3.99 3.61 7.32
C TRP A 133 3.39 2.35 7.92
N LEU A 134 2.09 2.35 8.20
CA LEU A 134 1.37 1.17 8.68
C LEU A 134 1.40 0.04 7.63
N THR A 135 1.19 0.35 6.35
CA THR A 135 1.30 -0.63 5.25
C THR A 135 2.72 -1.19 5.16
N MET A 136 3.74 -0.33 5.22
CA MET A 136 5.14 -0.76 5.20
C MET A 136 5.49 -1.62 6.42
N LEU A 137 5.06 -1.20 7.61
CA LEU A 137 5.28 -1.94 8.85
C LEU A 137 4.61 -3.31 8.83
N LEU A 138 3.36 -3.41 8.37
CA LEU A 138 2.62 -4.66 8.26
C LEU A 138 3.19 -5.60 7.20
N SER A 139 3.85 -5.08 6.16
CA SER A 139 4.50 -5.92 5.15
C SER A 139 5.63 -6.80 5.72
N VAL A 140 6.28 -6.34 6.80
CA VAL A 140 7.38 -7.06 7.47
C VAL A 140 6.90 -8.33 8.16
N PRO A 141 5.96 -8.32 9.14
CA PRO A 141 5.48 -9.54 9.76
C PRO A 141 4.74 -10.44 8.77
N VAL A 142 4.05 -9.90 7.75
CA VAL A 142 3.44 -10.72 6.68
C VAL A 142 4.50 -11.56 5.96
N SER A 143 5.59 -10.91 5.53
CA SER A 143 6.65 -11.58 4.77
C SER A 143 7.46 -12.52 5.67
N LEU A 144 7.85 -12.05 6.85
CA LEU A 144 8.70 -12.80 7.77
C LEU A 144 8.01 -14.04 8.32
N SER A 145 6.72 -13.95 8.66
CA SER A 145 5.96 -15.10 9.18
C SER A 145 5.88 -16.24 8.16
N MET A 146 5.64 -15.92 6.88
CA MET A 146 5.58 -16.93 5.83
C MET A 146 6.96 -17.47 5.42
N LEU A 147 7.99 -16.61 5.38
CA LEU A 147 9.35 -17.08 5.15
C LEU A 147 9.80 -18.02 6.28
N ALA A 148 9.50 -17.69 7.53
CA ALA A 148 9.82 -18.52 8.68
C ALA A 148 9.07 -19.86 8.66
N SER A 149 7.81 -19.90 8.20
CA SER A 149 7.03 -21.13 8.12
C SER A 149 7.50 -22.08 7.02
N MET A 150 8.21 -21.59 6.00
CA MET A 150 8.83 -22.41 4.96
C MET A 150 10.04 -23.21 5.47
N PHE A 151 10.65 -22.81 6.59
CA PHE A 151 11.77 -23.54 7.16
C PHE A 151 11.32 -24.48 8.28
N THR A 152 11.97 -25.63 8.39
CA THR A 152 11.71 -26.64 9.42
C THR A 152 12.40 -26.33 10.75
N PHE A 153 12.78 -25.08 11.00
CA PHE A 153 13.40 -24.67 12.27
C PHE A 153 12.41 -24.68 13.45
N PHE A 154 11.11 -24.61 13.15
CA PHE A 154 10.04 -24.48 14.12
C PHE A 154 9.20 -25.77 14.18
N GLY A 155 8.78 -26.14 15.40
CA GLY A 155 7.84 -27.25 15.60
C GLY A 155 6.45 -26.95 15.03
N THR A 156 5.59 -27.97 14.97
CA THR A 156 4.24 -27.90 14.38
C THR A 156 3.38 -26.76 14.94
N HIS A 157 3.37 -26.59 16.27
CA HIS A 157 2.63 -25.51 16.92
C HIS A 157 3.14 -24.12 16.50
N SER A 158 4.46 -23.94 16.42
CA SER A 158 5.05 -22.67 16.01
C SER A 158 4.78 -22.35 14.54
N GLN A 159 4.72 -23.37 13.66
CA GLN A 159 4.31 -23.17 12.27
C GLN A 159 2.85 -22.72 12.16
N GLU A 160 1.95 -23.30 12.95
CA GLU A 160 0.54 -22.88 13.00
C GLU A 160 0.39 -21.42 13.45
N VAL A 161 1.13 -21.02 14.49
CA VAL A 161 1.17 -19.62 14.94
C VAL A 161 1.68 -18.69 13.84
N LEU A 162 2.75 -19.07 13.13
CA LEU A 162 3.28 -18.28 12.00
C LEU A 162 2.26 -18.16 10.87
N PHE A 163 1.52 -19.22 10.54
CA PHE A 163 0.43 -19.17 9.56
C PHE A 163 -0.69 -18.24 10.00
N ASN A 164 -1.10 -18.29 11.27
CA ASN A 164 -2.12 -17.39 11.80
C ASN A 164 -1.66 -15.93 11.77
N ILE A 165 -0.41 -15.67 12.18
CA ILE A 165 0.20 -14.33 12.07
C ILE A 165 0.16 -13.86 10.63
N HIS A 166 0.62 -14.68 9.67
CA HIS A 166 0.61 -14.35 8.25
C HIS A 166 -0.79 -13.97 7.78
N GLN A 167 -1.82 -14.74 8.15
CA GLN A 167 -3.21 -14.49 7.73
C GLN A 167 -3.77 -13.18 8.29
N TYR A 168 -3.69 -12.99 9.61
CA TYR A 168 -4.25 -11.79 10.25
C TYR A 168 -3.49 -10.52 9.85
N THR A 169 -2.16 -10.61 9.75
CA THR A 169 -1.35 -9.47 9.28
C THR A 169 -1.57 -9.17 7.81
N SER A 170 -1.82 -10.18 6.97
CA SER A 170 -2.16 -9.98 5.55
C SER A 170 -3.52 -9.30 5.38
N LEU A 171 -4.50 -9.66 6.20
CA LEU A 171 -5.81 -9.00 6.22
C LEU A 171 -5.67 -7.52 6.67
N ALA A 172 -4.88 -7.27 7.71
CA ALA A 172 -4.59 -5.92 8.17
C ALA A 172 -3.82 -5.11 7.11
N LEU A 173 -2.89 -5.73 6.38
CA LEU A 173 -2.15 -5.10 5.29
C LEU A 173 -3.09 -4.71 4.15
N LEU A 174 -3.98 -5.62 3.74
CA LEU A 174 -4.97 -5.37 2.69
C LEU A 174 -5.91 -4.23 3.07
N SER A 175 -6.42 -4.22 4.30
CA SER A 175 -7.31 -3.16 4.78
C SER A 175 -6.58 -1.82 4.87
N SER A 176 -5.35 -1.79 5.41
CA SER A 176 -4.51 -0.60 5.47
C SER A 176 -4.23 -0.04 4.07
N ALA A 177 -3.86 -0.89 3.11
CA ALA A 177 -3.62 -0.51 1.73
C ALA A 177 -4.88 0.02 1.04
N ALA A 178 -6.05 -0.59 1.28
CA ALA A 178 -7.32 -0.11 0.74
C ALA A 178 -7.67 1.28 1.29
N VAL A 179 -7.51 1.50 2.60
CA VAL A 179 -7.69 2.80 3.24
C VAL A 179 -6.69 3.82 2.69
N HIS A 180 -5.42 3.44 2.53
CA HIS A 180 -4.40 4.31 1.95
C HIS A 180 -4.79 4.76 0.55
N ILE A 181 -5.15 3.83 -0.34
CA ILE A 181 -5.61 4.14 -1.71
C ILE A 181 -6.85 5.02 -1.67
N TYR A 182 -7.82 4.74 -0.81
CA TYR A 182 -9.01 5.57 -0.67
C TYR A 182 -8.68 6.99 -0.22
N LEU A 183 -7.81 7.17 0.77
CA LEU A 183 -7.37 8.48 1.25
C LEU A 183 -6.60 9.25 0.19
N LEU A 184 -5.73 8.56 -0.55
CA LEU A 184 -5.05 9.12 -1.71
C LEU A 184 -6.06 9.64 -2.72
N ILE A 185 -7.03 8.83 -3.13
CA ILE A 185 -8.08 9.23 -4.08
C ILE A 185 -8.89 10.41 -3.53
N ARG A 186 -9.35 10.35 -2.27
CA ARG A 186 -10.15 11.40 -1.64
C ARG A 186 -9.43 12.73 -1.58
N ASN A 187 -8.14 12.73 -1.26
CA ASN A 187 -7.34 13.96 -1.18
C ASN A 187 -7.16 14.63 -2.53
N GLN A 188 -7.38 13.91 -3.63
CA GLN A 188 -7.26 14.47 -4.99
C GLN A 188 -8.57 15.06 -5.53
N TYR A 189 -9.72 14.72 -4.93
CA TYR A 189 -11.03 15.29 -5.29
C TYR A 189 -11.44 16.47 -4.39
N LYS A 190 -10.61 16.81 -3.39
CA LYS A 190 -10.76 18.03 -2.60
C LYS A 190 -10.03 19.17 -3.28
#